data_AF-X0S346-F1
#
_entry.id   AF-X0S346-F1
#
_cell.length_a   1.000
_cell.length_b   1.000
_cell.length_c   1.000
_cell.angle_alpha   90.00
_cell.angle_beta   90.00
_cell.angle_gamma   90.00
#
_symmetry.space_group_name_H-M   'P 1'
#
loop_
_entity.id
_entity.type
_entity.pdbx_description
1 polymer ?
#
loop_
_entity_poly.entity_id
_entity_poly.type
_entity_poly.pdbx_seq_one_letter_code
_entity_poly.pdbx_strand_id
1 'polypeptide(L)'
;FPRYPEVCEAVKKIIEAYATDANKYERVGDWAERIGWERFFEKCDLPFTEHLIDDYRLQYDTYRTSTLFKFTEASWAVSKAVGGID
;
A
#
# COMPACT_ATOMS: atom_id res chain seq x y z
N PHE A 1 1.93 0.18 -31.73
CA PHE A 1 2.23 -1.11 -31.07
C PHE A 1 1.77 -1.00 -29.62
N PRO A 2 0.93 -1.89 -29.09
CA PRO A 2 0.34 -1.70 -27.76
C PRO A 2 1.42 -1.92 -26.69
N ARG A 3 1.98 -0.81 -26.19
CA ARG A 3 3.07 -0.81 -25.20
C ARG A 3 2.59 -0.65 -23.76
N TYR A 4 1.30 -0.37 -23.56
CA TYR A 4 0.66 -0.21 -22.24
C TYR A 4 1.53 0.60 -21.26
N PRO A 5 1.92 1.84 -21.61
CA PRO A 5 2.91 2.60 -20.86
C PRO A 5 2.51 2.78 -19.39
N GLU A 6 1.23 2.96 -19.10
CA GLU A 6 0.69 3.13 -17.74
C GLU A 6 0.92 1.87 -16.89
N VAL A 7 0.71 0.68 -17.47
CA VAL A 7 0.96 -0.60 -16.79
C VAL A 7 2.45 -0.80 -16.56
N CYS A 8 3.27 -0.54 -17.57
CA CYS A 8 4.73 -0.66 -17.46
C CYS A 8 5.29 0.28 -16.39
N GLU A 9 4.77 1.51 -16.32
CA GLU A 9 5.16 2.49 -15.30
C GLU A 9 4.78 2.02 -13.90
N ALA A 10 3.53 1.58 -13.69
CA ALA A 10 3.07 1.10 -12.39
C ALA A 10 3.89 -0.11 -11.89
N VAL A 11 4.15 -1.10 -12.77
CA VAL A 11 4.96 -2.27 -12.42
C VAL A 11 6.41 -1.87 -12.11
N LYS A 12 6.97 -0.93 -12.87
CA LYS A 12 8.34 -0.44 -12.65
C LYS A 12 8.46 0.25 -11.29
N LYS A 13 7.51 1.10 -10.90
CA LYS A 13 7.48 1.74 -9.57
C LYS A 13 7.57 0.71 -8.44
N ILE A 14 6.77 -0.37 -8.52
CA ILE A 14 6.78 -1.44 -7.51
C ILE A 14 8.16 -2.11 -7.43
N ILE A 15 8.72 -2.49 -8.58
CA ILE A 15 10.00 -3.22 -8.63
C ILE A 15 11.16 -2.35 -8.14
N GLU A 16 11.21 -1.07 -8.52
CA GLU A 16 12.27 -0.15 -8.09
C GLU A 16 12.21 0.14 -6.59
N ALA A 17 11.01 0.35 -6.04
CA ALA A 17 10.80 0.54 -4.60
C ALA A 17 11.20 -0.72 -3.81
N TYR A 18 10.75 -1.89 -4.26
CA TYR A 18 11.10 -3.18 -3.66
C TYR A 18 12.62 -3.43 -3.68
N ALA A 19 13.25 -3.27 -4.85
CA ALA A 19 14.68 -3.55 -5.00
C ALA A 19 15.58 -2.65 -4.14
N THR A 20 15.10 -1.45 -3.80
CA THR A 20 15.83 -0.48 -2.98
C THR A 20 15.69 -0.72 -1.47
N ASP A 21 14.56 -1.27 -1.02
CA ASP A 21 14.18 -1.32 0.41
C ASP A 21 14.07 -2.75 1.00
N ALA A 22 13.97 -3.76 0.13
CA ALA A 22 13.88 -5.15 0.56
C ALA A 22 15.21 -5.67 1.13
N ASN A 23 15.12 -6.51 2.16
CA ASN A 23 16.28 -7.18 2.72
C ASN A 23 16.69 -8.38 1.85
N LYS A 24 17.93 -8.85 2.04
CA LYS A 24 18.40 -10.07 1.37
C LYS A 24 17.45 -11.24 1.67
N TYR A 25 17.03 -11.93 0.61
CA TYR A 25 16.10 -13.08 0.61
C TYR A 25 14.62 -12.77 0.85
N GLU A 26 14.23 -11.52 1.07
CA GLU A 26 12.80 -11.17 1.05
C GLU A 26 12.26 -11.29 -0.37
N ARG A 27 11.01 -11.73 -0.49
CA ARG A 27 10.20 -11.53 -1.70
C ARG A 27 9.32 -10.29 -1.53
N VAL A 28 8.68 -9.87 -2.60
CA VAL A 28 7.79 -8.68 -2.60
C VAL A 28 6.70 -8.78 -1.53
N GLY A 29 6.10 -9.97 -1.36
CA GLY A 29 5.10 -10.22 -0.31
C GLY A 29 5.69 -10.07 1.09
N ASP A 30 6.83 -10.73 1.36
CA ASP A 30 7.51 -10.66 2.66
C ASP A 30 7.91 -9.21 3.01
N TRP A 31 8.37 -8.47 2.01
CA TRP A 31 8.68 -7.05 2.13
C TRP A 31 7.44 -6.22 2.49
N ALA A 32 6.34 -6.37 1.74
CA ALA A 32 5.09 -5.65 1.97
C ALA A 32 4.51 -5.95 3.37
N GLU A 33 4.53 -7.21 3.80
CA GLU A 33 4.08 -7.64 5.13
C GLU A 33 4.96 -7.08 6.26
N ARG A 34 6.30 -7.10 6.10
CA ARG A 34 7.23 -6.54 7.09
C ARG A 34 7.04 -5.04 7.27
N ILE A 35 6.95 -4.28 6.17
CA ILE A 35 6.82 -2.83 6.25
C ILE A 35 5.38 -2.39 6.53
N GLY A 36 4.39 -3.26 6.33
CA GLY A 36 2.97 -2.95 6.39
C GLY A 36 2.48 -2.32 5.09
N TRP A 37 1.28 -2.72 4.65
CA TRP A 37 0.67 -2.24 3.41
C TRP A 37 0.57 -0.71 3.33
N GLU A 38 0.36 -0.02 4.46
CA GLU A 38 0.34 1.44 4.49
C GLU A 38 1.65 2.07 3.98
N ARG A 39 2.82 1.45 4.25
CA ARG A 39 4.13 1.91 3.76
C ARG A 39 4.43 1.43 2.35
N PHE A 40 3.88 0.29 1.94
CA PHE A 40 3.98 -0.19 0.57
C PHE A 40 3.38 0.83 -0.42
N PHE A 41 2.15 1.29 -0.17
CA PHE A 41 1.48 2.25 -1.06
C PHE A 41 2.22 3.60 -1.13
N GLU A 42 2.74 4.10 0.00
CA GLU A 42 3.59 5.31 0.01
C GLU A 42 4.89 5.13 -0.78
N LYS A 43 5.62 4.03 -0.55
CA LYS A 43 6.93 3.78 -1.21
C LYS A 43 6.78 3.54 -2.71
N CYS A 44 5.71 2.87 -3.12
CA CYS A 44 5.45 2.58 -4.53
C CYS A 44 4.77 3.75 -5.27
N ASP A 45 4.39 4.83 -4.57
CA ASP A 45 3.63 5.97 -5.12
C ASP A 45 2.40 5.47 -5.91
N LEU A 46 1.61 4.62 -5.25
CA LEU A 46 0.39 4.04 -5.80
C LEU A 46 -0.83 4.54 -5.02
N PRO A 47 -1.94 4.88 -5.72
CA PRO A 47 -3.17 5.25 -5.03
C PRO A 47 -3.81 4.01 -4.40
N PHE A 48 -4.13 4.10 -3.10
CA PHE A 48 -5.05 3.17 -2.46
C PHE A 48 -6.49 3.65 -2.69
N THR A 49 -7.37 2.76 -3.15
CA THR A 49 -8.78 3.08 -3.41
C THR A 49 -9.68 2.04 -2.76
N GLU A 50 -10.97 2.36 -2.64
CA GLU A 50 -12.01 1.45 -2.14
C GLU A 50 -12.07 0.12 -2.89
N HIS A 51 -11.67 0.10 -4.17
CA HIS A 51 -11.64 -1.12 -4.99
C HIS A 51 -10.65 -2.18 -4.49
N LEU A 52 -9.74 -1.81 -3.59
CA LEU A 52 -8.75 -2.71 -2.99
C LEU A 52 -9.23 -3.29 -1.65
N ILE A 53 -10.37 -2.83 -1.13
CA ILE A 53 -10.98 -3.35 0.09
C ILE A 53 -11.88 -4.50 -0.34
N ASP A 54 -11.56 -5.71 0.10
CA ASP A 54 -12.35 -6.89 -0.25
C ASP A 54 -13.78 -6.76 0.30
N ASP A 55 -14.77 -6.91 -0.59
CA ASP A 55 -16.20 -6.88 -0.28
C ASP A 55 -16.89 -8.23 -0.58
N TYR A 56 -16.11 -9.26 -0.94
CA TYR A 56 -16.64 -10.58 -1.21
C TYR A 56 -17.08 -11.27 0.09
N ARG A 57 -17.99 -12.24 -0.01
CA ARG A 57 -18.58 -12.89 1.17
C ARG A 57 -17.49 -13.44 2.10
N LEU A 58 -17.62 -13.15 3.39
CA LEU A 58 -16.69 -13.55 4.45
C LEU A 58 -15.28 -12.94 4.34
N GLN A 59 -15.13 -11.78 3.67
CA GLN A 59 -13.87 -11.03 3.53
C GLN A 59 -13.18 -10.59 4.83
N TYR A 60 -13.81 -10.75 6.00
CA TYR A 60 -13.43 -10.10 7.27
C TYR A 60 -11.95 -10.29 7.65
N ASP A 61 -11.36 -11.40 7.23
CA ASP A 61 -9.95 -11.73 7.45
C ASP A 61 -8.96 -10.84 6.68
N THR A 62 -9.43 -10.07 5.68
CA THR A 62 -8.63 -9.09 4.95
C THR A 62 -8.56 -7.73 5.67
N TYR A 63 -9.48 -7.46 6.60
CA TYR A 63 -9.54 -6.20 7.33
C TYR A 63 -8.56 -6.17 8.49
N ARG A 64 -8.16 -4.95 8.88
CA ARG A 64 -7.32 -4.76 10.06
C ARG A 64 -8.17 -4.81 11.34
N THR A 65 -8.02 -5.89 12.10
CA THR A 65 -8.68 -6.11 13.40
C THR A 65 -7.73 -5.87 14.58
N SER A 66 -6.87 -4.86 14.45
CA SER A 66 -5.84 -4.51 15.44
C SER A 66 -5.64 -3.00 15.49
N THR A 67 -5.15 -2.48 16.62
CA THR A 67 -4.77 -1.08 16.79
C THR A 67 -3.39 -0.76 16.22
N LEU A 68 -2.62 -1.77 15.82
CA LEU A 68 -1.28 -1.61 15.28
C LEU A 68 -1.35 -1.10 13.84
N PHE A 69 -1.01 0.16 13.58
CA PHE A 69 -0.82 0.73 12.26
C PHE A 69 0.23 1.84 12.31
N LYS A 70 0.83 2.18 11.16
CA LYS A 70 1.79 3.29 11.05
C LYS A 70 1.10 4.54 10.53
N PHE A 71 1.44 5.70 11.11
CA PHE A 71 1.02 6.97 10.53
C PHE A 71 1.72 7.19 9.19
N THR A 72 0.90 7.46 8.18
CA THR A 72 1.23 7.78 6.79
C THR A 72 0.57 9.11 6.39
N GLU A 73 1.03 9.74 5.31
CA GLU A 73 0.40 10.97 4.80
C GLU A 73 -1.08 10.74 4.48
N ALA A 74 -1.42 9.57 3.93
CA ALA A 74 -2.79 9.18 3.66
C ALA A 74 -3.63 9.06 4.96
N SER A 75 -3.10 8.42 6.01
CA SER A 75 -3.80 8.31 7.29
C SER A 75 -4.00 9.68 7.95
N TRP A 76 -3.01 10.57 7.82
CA TRP A 76 -3.06 11.90 8.42
C TRP A 76 -4.02 12.82 7.67
N ALA A 77 -4.13 12.66 6.34
CA ALA A 77 -5.09 13.38 5.52
C ALA A 77 -6.53 13.09 5.98
N VAL A 78 -6.85 11.84 6.33
CA VAL A 78 -8.18 11.48 6.88
C VAL A 78 -8.41 12.17 8.22
N SER A 79 -7.44 12.13 9.14
CA SER A 79 -7.57 12.76 10.46
C SER A 79 -7.79 14.28 10.36
N LYS A 80 -7.10 14.95 9.42
CA LYS A 80 -7.34 16.37 9.11
C LYS A 80 -8.73 16.61 8.52
N ALA A 81 -9.16 15.76 7.58
CA ALA A 81 -10.46 15.91 6.91
C ALA A 81 -11.64 15.79 7.88
N VAL A 82 -11.50 15.00 8.96
CA VAL A 82 -12.53 14.84 10.00
C VAL A 82 -12.38 15.83 11.17
N GLY A 83 -11.47 16.81 11.08
CA GLY A 83 -11.27 17.83 12.11
C GLY A 83 -10.67 17.30 13.42
N GLY A 84 -9.95 16.17 13.38
CA GLY A 84 -9.35 15.56 14.55
C GLY A 84 -7.99 16.15 14.95
N ILE A 85 -7.44 17.06 14.14
CA ILE A 85 -6.10 17.62 14.30
C ILE A 85 -6.14 19.08 13.84
N ASP A 86 -5.92 20.00 14.79
CA ASP A 86 -5.72 21.44 14.56
C ASP A 86 -4.28 21.76 14.17
#